data_AF-A0A4S8K4A6-F1
#
_entry.id   AF-A0A4S8K4A6-F1
#
_cell.length_a   1.000
_cell.length_b   1.000
_cell.length_c   1.000
_cell.angle_alpha   90.00
_cell.angle_beta   90.00
_cell.angle_gamma   90.00
#
_symmetry.space_group_name_H-M   'P 1'
#
loop_
_entity.id
_entity.type
_entity.pdbx_description
1 polymer ?
#
loop_
_entity_poly.entity_id
_entity_poly.type
_entity_poly.pdbx_seq_one_letter_code
_entity_poly.pdbx_strand_id
1 'polypeptide(L)'
;MAGGRRGGLTAPLDIEQILVEAQHRWLRPAEICEVLQNYRKFRIAPEPPRRPQSGSIFLFDRKVLRYFRKDGHNWRKKKDGKTVKEAHERLKVGSVDMLHCYYAHGEENENFQRRSYWMLEGGLMNIVLVHYREVKVAIQFTL
;
A
#
# COMPACT_ATOMS: atom_id res chain seq x y z
N MET A 1 -9.36 -32.06 31.53
CA MET A 1 -8.23 -31.24 31.01
C MET A 1 -8.24 -31.31 29.49
N ALA A 2 -8.41 -30.18 28.79
CA ALA A 2 -8.24 -30.13 27.35
C ALA A 2 -7.69 -28.75 26.93
N GLY A 3 -6.40 -28.79 26.60
CA GLY A 3 -5.63 -27.88 25.74
C GLY A 3 -6.11 -26.45 25.53
N GLY A 4 -5.52 -25.52 26.28
CA GLY A 4 -5.42 -24.13 25.86
C GLY A 4 -4.63 -24.02 24.55
N ARG A 5 -5.27 -23.55 23.48
CA ARG A 5 -4.60 -23.13 22.24
C ARG A 5 -3.86 -21.82 22.53
N ARG A 6 -2.58 -21.93 22.88
CA ARG A 6 -1.64 -20.80 22.96
C ARG A 6 -1.54 -20.12 21.59
N GLY A 7 -1.60 -18.80 21.60
CA GLY A 7 -1.55 -17.95 20.42
C GLY A 7 -0.34 -18.24 19.53
N GLY A 8 -0.58 -18.23 18.21
CA GLY A 8 0.48 -18.30 17.22
C GLY A 8 1.40 -17.10 17.37
N LEU A 9 2.60 -17.35 17.89
CA LEU A 9 3.73 -16.43 17.83
C LEU A 9 4.14 -16.34 16.36
N THR A 10 3.70 -15.29 15.67
CA THR A 10 4.19 -14.98 14.33
C THR A 10 5.68 -14.68 14.45
N ALA A 11 6.52 -15.43 13.72
CA ALA A 11 7.91 -15.06 13.56
C ALA A 11 8.00 -13.59 13.13
N PRO A 12 8.98 -12.82 13.62
CA PRO A 12 9.18 -11.43 13.19
C PRO A 12 9.22 -11.40 11.67
N LEU A 13 8.36 -10.57 11.05
CA LEU A 13 8.39 -10.41 9.61
C LEU A 13 9.68 -9.66 9.25
N ASP A 14 10.51 -10.27 8.43
CA ASP A 14 11.76 -9.69 7.98
C ASP A 14 11.49 -8.53 7.00
N ILE A 15 11.92 -7.33 7.37
CA ILE A 15 11.75 -6.12 6.56
C ILE A 15 12.43 -6.26 5.20
N GLU A 16 13.61 -6.89 5.14
CA GLU A 16 14.33 -7.06 3.87
C GLU A 16 13.54 -7.97 2.92
N GLN A 17 13.01 -9.07 3.44
CA GLN A 17 12.12 -9.94 2.67
C GLN A 17 10.85 -9.19 2.22
N ILE A 18 10.23 -8.37 3.09
CA ILE A 18 9.06 -7.56 2.70
C ILE A 18 9.39 -6.65 1.51
N LEU A 19 10.56 -6.01 1.51
CA LEU A 19 10.99 -5.14 0.41
C LEU A 19 11.20 -5.91 -0.90
N VAL A 20 11.74 -7.13 -0.84
CA VAL A 20 11.88 -8.02 -2.01
C VAL A 20 10.50 -8.46 -2.52
N GLU A 21 9.59 -8.83 -1.63
CA GLU A 21 8.23 -9.24 -1.98
C GLU A 21 7.42 -8.10 -2.61
N ALA A 22 7.62 -6.86 -2.15
CA ALA A 22 6.94 -5.67 -2.69
C ALA A 22 7.20 -5.49 -4.19
N GLN A 23 8.35 -5.94 -4.70
CA GLN A 23 8.67 -5.90 -6.13
C GLN A 23 7.76 -6.83 -6.94
N HIS A 24 7.35 -7.96 -6.36
CA HIS A 24 6.76 -9.09 -7.08
C HIS A 24 5.28 -9.32 -6.77
N ARG A 25 4.78 -8.86 -5.61
CA ARG A 25 3.36 -8.91 -5.23
C ARG A 25 2.90 -7.69 -4.44
N TRP A 26 1.58 -7.53 -4.31
CA TRP A 26 1.04 -6.60 -3.32
C TRP A 26 1.39 -7.11 -1.91
N LEU A 27 1.77 -6.18 -1.02
CA LEU A 27 2.02 -6.51 0.37
C LEU A 27 0.72 -6.88 1.09
N ARG A 28 0.82 -7.85 2.00
CA ARG A 28 -0.27 -8.28 2.88
C ARG A 28 -0.48 -7.23 3.98
N PRO A 29 -1.68 -7.12 4.57
CA PRO A 29 -1.95 -6.17 5.65
C PRO A 29 -0.95 -6.22 6.82
N ALA A 30 -0.54 -7.42 7.24
CA ALA A 30 0.46 -7.56 8.31
C ALA A 30 1.84 -6.99 7.93
N GLU A 31 2.28 -7.20 6.69
CA GLU A 31 3.56 -6.67 6.18
C GLU A 31 3.52 -5.15 6.06
N ILE A 32 2.38 -4.59 5.64
CA ILE A 32 2.16 -3.14 5.59
C ILE A 32 2.23 -2.54 6.99
N CYS A 33 1.59 -3.17 7.98
CA CYS A 33 1.68 -2.75 9.38
C CYS A 33 3.13 -2.79 9.88
N GLU A 34 3.88 -3.85 9.56
CA GLU A 34 5.29 -3.96 9.95
C GLU A 34 6.13 -2.79 9.41
N VAL A 35 5.96 -2.45 8.12
CA VAL A 35 6.65 -1.31 7.50
C VAL A 35 6.25 0.02 8.15
N LEU A 36 4.95 0.25 8.36
CA LEU A 36 4.45 1.49 8.96
C LEU A 36 4.88 1.66 10.43
N GLN A 37 4.89 0.59 11.22
CA GLN A 37 5.33 0.64 12.62
C GLN A 37 6.84 0.83 12.74
N ASN A 38 7.60 0.34 11.78
CA ASN A 38 9.05 0.48 11.72
C ASN A 38 9.50 1.63 10.80
N TYR A 39 8.63 2.59 10.47
CA TYR A 39 8.92 3.64 9.47
C TYR A 39 10.24 4.39 9.68
N ARG A 40 10.72 4.50 10.93
CA ARG A 40 12.00 5.15 11.27
C ARG A 40 13.23 4.43 10.74
N LYS A 41 13.11 3.14 10.39
CA LYS A 41 14.16 2.36 9.72
C LYS A 41 14.24 2.66 8.22
N PHE A 42 13.28 3.41 7.68
CA PHE A 42 13.18 3.73 6.27
C PHE A 42 13.40 5.23 6.04
N ARG A 43 13.82 5.58 4.83
CA ARG A 43 13.84 6.97 4.38
C ARG A 43 12.40 7.44 4.11
N ILE A 44 11.98 8.50 4.77
CA ILE A 44 10.77 9.24 4.40
C ILE A 44 11.10 10.09 3.18
N ALA A 45 10.33 9.92 2.10
CA ALA A 45 10.52 10.66 0.87
C ALA A 45 10.12 12.14 1.09
N PRO A 46 11.02 13.10 0.82
CA PRO A 46 10.75 14.52 1.05
C PRO A 46 9.90 15.15 -0.06
N GLU A 47 9.78 14.50 -1.21
CA GLU A 47 9.02 14.95 -2.37
C GLU A 47 8.32 13.76 -3.07
N PRO A 48 7.27 14.01 -3.87
CA PRO A 48 6.61 12.96 -4.64
C PRO A 48 7.58 12.36 -5.68
N PRO A 49 7.60 11.03 -5.88
CA PRO A 49 8.41 10.41 -6.90
C PRO A 49 7.93 10.81 -8.29
N ARG A 50 8.81 10.81 -9.29
CA ARG A 50 8.45 11.12 -10.69
C ARG A 50 8.27 9.83 -11.46
N ARG A 51 7.03 9.52 -11.84
CA ARG A 51 6.60 8.32 -12.57
C ARG A 51 7.26 7.04 -12.04
N PRO A 52 7.04 6.71 -10.75
CA PRO A 52 7.63 5.53 -10.13
C PRO A 52 7.29 4.25 -10.91
N GLN A 53 8.26 3.33 -10.97
CA GLN A 53 8.13 2.06 -11.68
C GLN A 53 7.33 1.02 -10.88
N SER A 54 6.84 -0.01 -11.55
CA SER A 54 6.22 -1.17 -10.89
C SER A 54 7.18 -1.81 -9.89
N GLY A 55 6.64 -2.26 -8.75
CA GLY A 55 7.39 -2.86 -7.65
C GLY A 55 7.94 -1.86 -6.64
N SER A 56 7.89 -0.56 -6.92
CA SER A 56 8.43 0.47 -6.03
C SER A 56 7.48 0.80 -4.87
N ILE A 57 8.07 1.10 -3.71
CA ILE A 57 7.37 1.60 -2.53
C ILE A 57 8.02 2.89 -2.00
N PHE A 58 7.20 3.75 -1.39
CA PHE A 58 7.64 5.00 -0.78
C PHE A 58 6.90 5.24 0.53
N LEU A 59 7.61 5.79 1.51
CA LEU A 59 7.00 6.27 2.75
C LEU A 59 6.97 7.80 2.76
N PHE A 60 5.86 8.37 3.21
CA PHE A 60 5.67 9.80 3.33
C PHE A 60 5.12 10.15 4.71
N ASP A 61 5.50 11.32 5.23
CA ASP A 61 4.69 11.99 6.25
C ASP A 61 3.72 12.94 5.56
N ARG A 62 2.43 12.60 5.55
CA ARG A 62 1.40 13.42 4.87
C ARG A 62 1.10 14.75 5.56
N LYS A 63 1.56 14.96 6.80
CA LYS A 63 1.50 16.28 7.45
C LYS A 63 2.56 17.22 6.87
N VAL A 64 3.70 16.68 6.48
CA VAL A 64 4.80 17.43 5.86
C VAL A 64 4.58 17.55 4.35
N LEU A 65 4.24 16.45 3.66
CA LEU A 65 4.04 16.41 2.22
C LEU A 65 2.59 16.06 1.85
N ARG A 66 1.69 17.05 1.90
CA ARG A 66 0.26 16.86 1.59
C ARG A 66 -0.01 16.34 0.17
N TYR A 67 0.85 16.69 -0.79
CA TYR A 67 0.69 16.38 -2.21
C TYR A 67 1.54 15.19 -2.70
N PHE A 68 1.85 14.22 -1.83
CA PHE A 68 2.64 13.01 -2.16
C PHE A 68 2.10 12.20 -3.36
N ARG A 69 0.82 12.37 -3.70
CA ARG A 69 0.17 11.74 -4.88
C ARG A 69 0.48 12.40 -6.21
N LYS A 70 1.16 13.56 -6.24
CA LYS A 70 1.58 14.24 -7.48
C LYS A 70 2.79 13.52 -8.10
N ASP A 71 2.60 12.25 -8.42
CA ASP A 71 3.66 11.33 -8.82
C ASP A 71 3.91 11.29 -10.33
N GLY A 72 3.26 12.18 -11.09
CA GLY A 72 3.46 12.32 -12.53
C GLY A 72 2.81 11.23 -13.40
N HIS A 73 2.10 10.26 -12.80
CA HIS A 73 1.24 9.35 -13.54
C HIS A 73 -0.13 9.98 -13.79
N ASN A 74 -0.73 9.67 -14.93
CA ASN A 74 -2.13 9.97 -15.19
C ASN A 74 -2.98 8.84 -14.59
N TRP A 75 -3.79 9.20 -13.61
CA TRP A 75 -4.70 8.27 -12.94
C TRP A 75 -6.11 8.47 -13.46
N ARG A 76 -6.87 7.39 -13.61
CA ARG A 76 -8.27 7.48 -14.06
C ARG A 76 -9.02 8.49 -13.22
N LYS A 77 -9.79 9.33 -13.90
CA LYS A 77 -10.58 10.37 -13.26
C LYS A 77 -12.04 9.94 -13.13
N LYS A 78 -12.77 10.60 -12.23
CA LYS A 78 -14.23 10.53 -12.15
C LYS A 78 -14.83 11.17 -13.39
N LYS A 79 -16.15 11.06 -13.55
CA LYS A 79 -16.90 11.65 -14.68
C LYS A 79 -16.68 13.16 -14.82
N ASP A 80 -16.26 13.84 -13.76
CA ASP A 80 -15.93 15.27 -13.76
C ASP A 80 -14.63 15.62 -14.51
N GLY A 81 -13.82 14.63 -14.90
CA GLY A 81 -12.54 14.82 -15.59
C GLY A 81 -11.45 15.51 -14.74
N LYS A 82 -11.69 15.72 -13.44
CA LYS A 82 -10.81 16.48 -12.53
C LYS A 82 -10.32 15.63 -11.38
N THR A 83 -11.23 14.87 -10.76
CA THR A 83 -10.94 14.14 -9.52
C THR A 83 -10.44 12.74 -9.86
N VAL A 84 -9.32 12.30 -9.30
CA VAL A 84 -8.88 10.89 -9.45
C VAL A 84 -9.94 9.95 -8.86
N LYS A 85 -10.27 8.90 -9.59
CA LYS A 85 -11.16 7.82 -9.16
C LYS A 85 -10.37 6.90 -8.23
N GLU A 86 -10.32 7.25 -6.96
CA GLU A 86 -9.78 6.39 -5.91
C GLU A 86 -10.90 5.57 -5.26
N ALA A 87 -10.74 4.25 -5.18
CA ALA A 87 -11.56 3.39 -4.33
C ALA A 87 -10.94 3.31 -2.93
N HIS A 88 -11.77 3.23 -1.88
CA HIS A 88 -11.31 3.15 -0.50
C HIS A 88 -11.82 1.87 0.16
N GLU A 89 -10.91 1.16 0.82
CA GLU A 89 -11.19 -0.04 1.62
C GLU A 89 -10.50 0.08 3.00
N ARG A 90 -11.03 -0.65 4.00
CA ARG A 90 -10.34 -0.91 5.26
C ARG A 90 -9.80 -2.33 5.26
N LEU A 91 -8.50 -2.50 5.54
CA LEU A 91 -7.86 -3.81 5.54
C LEU A 91 -7.68 -4.34 6.95
N LYS A 92 -7.92 -5.64 7.11
CA LYS A 92 -7.82 -6.35 8.38
C LYS A 92 -6.46 -7.00 8.59
N VAL A 93 -5.98 -6.97 9.83
CA VAL A 93 -4.93 -7.88 10.31
C VAL A 93 -5.58 -8.82 11.32
N GLY A 94 -5.61 -10.11 10.99
CA GLY A 94 -6.48 -11.05 11.68
C GLY A 94 -7.96 -10.68 11.46
N SER A 95 -8.69 -10.38 12.53
CA SER A 95 -10.11 -10.01 12.49
C SER A 95 -10.38 -8.51 12.64
N VAL A 96 -9.34 -7.70 12.86
CA VAL A 96 -9.45 -6.28 13.23
C VAL A 96 -9.09 -5.39 12.05
N ASP A 97 -9.93 -4.39 11.74
CA ASP A 97 -9.62 -3.36 10.75
C ASP A 97 -8.44 -2.52 11.26
N MET A 98 -7.33 -2.49 10.52
CA MET A 98 -6.10 -1.80 10.93
C MET A 98 -5.66 -0.67 10.00
N LEU A 99 -5.99 -0.76 8.71
CA LEU A 99 -5.43 0.11 7.67
C LEU A 99 -6.51 0.74 6.81
N HIS A 100 -6.33 2.00 6.43
CA HIS A 100 -6.94 2.54 5.22
C HIS A 100 -6.15 2.06 4.00
N CYS A 101 -6.84 1.74 2.91
CA CYS A 101 -6.24 1.46 1.61
C CYS A 101 -6.99 2.22 0.50
N TYR A 102 -6.25 3.04 -0.26
CA TYR A 102 -6.79 3.77 -1.42
C TYR A 102 -6.19 3.22 -2.71
N TYR A 103 -7.03 2.84 -3.66
CA TYR A 103 -6.65 2.24 -4.93
C TYR A 103 -6.87 3.23 -6.07
N ALA A 104 -5.84 3.45 -6.89
CA ALA A 104 -5.93 4.19 -8.14
C ALA A 104 -5.45 3.31 -9.30
N HIS A 105 -6.13 3.42 -10.44
CA HIS A 105 -5.75 2.75 -11.69
C HIS A 105 -5.24 3.78 -12.70
N GLY A 106 -4.20 3.42 -13.45
CA GLY A 106 -3.68 4.23 -14.53
C GLY A 106 -4.75 4.53 -15.57
N GLU A 107 -4.69 5.73 -16.14
CA GLU A 107 -5.59 6.17 -17.20
C GLU A 107 -5.28 5.45 -18.52
N GLU A 108 -4.01 5.44 -18.93
CA GLU A 108 -3.57 4.79 -20.17
C GLU A 108 -3.32 3.29 -19.99
N ASN A 109 -2.80 2.89 -18.84
CA ASN A 109 -2.55 1.49 -18.49
C ASN A 109 -3.37 1.10 -17.27
N GLU A 110 -4.49 0.42 -17.50
CA GLU A 110 -5.40 -0.05 -16.46
C GLU A 110 -4.76 -1.05 -15.47
N ASN A 111 -3.71 -1.75 -15.93
CA ASN A 111 -2.97 -2.73 -15.17
C ASN A 111 -1.97 -2.09 -14.23
N PHE A 112 -1.55 -0.85 -14.51
CA PHE A 112 -0.70 -0.09 -13.61
C PHE A 112 -1.54 0.56 -12.51
N GLN A 113 -1.21 0.25 -11.27
CA GLN A 113 -2.01 0.62 -10.12
C GLN A 113 -1.15 1.20 -9.01
N ARG A 114 -1.76 2.08 -8.21
CA ARG A 114 -1.19 2.61 -6.97
C ARG A 114 -2.09 2.26 -5.81
N ARG A 115 -1.50 1.76 -4.73
CA ARG A 115 -2.16 1.60 -3.43
C ARG A 115 -1.49 2.48 -2.39
N SER A 116 -2.28 3.25 -1.66
CA SER A 116 -1.80 4.06 -0.53
C SER A 116 -2.38 3.53 0.77
N TYR A 117 -1.53 3.32 1.77
CA TYR A 117 -1.87 2.71 3.05
C TYR A 117 -1.46 3.59 4.23
N TRP A 118 -2.30 3.66 5.25
CA TRP A 118 -1.93 4.22 6.56
C TRP A 118 -2.80 3.61 7.66
N MET A 119 -2.30 3.65 8.91
CA MET A 119 -3.01 3.13 10.07
C MET A 119 -4.37 3.86 10.26
N LEU A 120 -5.42 3.11 10.60
CA LEU A 120 -6.74 3.67 10.90
C LEU A 120 -6.71 4.59 12.13
N GLU A 121 -5.99 4.16 13.17
CA GLU A 121 -5.95 4.83 14.46
C GLU A 121 -4.51 4.92 14.99
N GLY A 122 -4.30 5.81 15.96
CA GLY A 122 -3.04 5.95 16.71
C GLY A 122 -2.06 6.99 16.14
N GLY A 123 -0.86 7.02 16.72
CA GLY A 123 0.16 8.05 16.45
C GLY A 123 0.83 7.97 15.07
N LEU A 124 0.48 6.99 14.23
CA LEU A 124 1.10 6.73 12.92
C LEU A 124 0.19 7.07 11.73
N MET A 125 -0.97 7.68 11.96
CA MET A 125 -1.93 8.03 10.90
C MET A 125 -1.37 9.01 9.87
N ASN A 126 -0.28 9.72 10.18
CA ASN A 126 0.39 10.61 9.23
C ASN A 126 1.39 9.90 8.33
N ILE A 127 1.86 8.71 8.70
CA ILE A 127 2.80 7.93 7.90
C ILE A 127 2.01 7.14 6.85
N VAL A 128 2.34 7.36 5.58
CA VAL A 128 1.69 6.73 4.44
C VAL A 128 2.69 5.90 3.68
N LEU A 129 2.38 4.62 3.47
CA LEU A 129 3.08 3.76 2.52
C LEU A 129 2.36 3.82 1.18
N VAL A 130 3.07 4.13 0.11
CA VAL A 130 2.55 4.09 -1.27
C VAL A 130 3.28 2.99 -2.03
N HIS A 131 2.52 2.14 -2.71
CA HIS A 131 3.01 0.99 -3.45
C HIS A 131 2.48 1.03 -4.89
N TYR A 132 3.39 0.90 -5.87
CA TYR A 132 3.08 0.95 -7.29
C TYR A 132 3.31 -0.40 -7.92
N ARG A 133 2.31 -0.99 -8.58
CA ARG A 133 2.50 -2.24 -9.31
C ARG A 133 1.73 -2.33 -10.60
N GLU A 134 2.33 -3.00 -11.56
CA GLU A 134 1.67 -3.52 -12.74
C GLU A 134 1.10 -4.92 -12.44
N VAL A 135 -0.19 -5.09 -12.68
CA VAL A 135 -0.93 -6.33 -12.41
C VAL A 135 -1.25 -6.98 -13.75
N LYS A 136 -0.66 -8.15 -14.03
CA LYS A 136 -0.98 -8.89 -15.26
C LYS A 136 -2.45 -9.31 -15.20
N VAL A 137 -3.21 -9.05 -16.27
CA VAL A 137 -4.53 -9.65 -16.46
C VAL A 137 -4.31 -11.16 -16.54
N ALA A 138 -4.87 -11.91 -15.59
CA ALA A 138 -5.06 -13.32 -15.80
C ALA A 138 -6.09 -13.46 -16.92
N ILE A 139 -5.65 -13.79 -18.13
CA ILE A 139 -6.56 -14.28 -19.17
C ILE A 139 -7.12 -15.58 -18.59
N GLN A 140 -8.36 -15.54 -18.08
CA GLN A 140 -9.10 -16.76 -17.87
C GLN A 140 -9.40 -17.32 -19.25
N PHE A 141 -8.63 -18.33 -19.67
CA PHE A 141 -9.08 -19.20 -20.74
C PHE A 141 -10.28 -19.96 -20.18
N THR A 142 -11.48 -19.48 -20.47
CA THR A 142 -12.66 -20.32 -20.41
C THR A 142 -12.54 -21.29 -21.59
N LEU A 143 -12.18 -22.54 -21.31
CA LEU A 143 -12.41 -23.67 -22.21
C LEU A 143 -13.90 -24.04 -22.16
#